data_AF-A0A416RF63-F1
#
_entry.id   AF-A0A416RF63-F1
#
_cell.length_a   1.000
_cell.length_b   1.000
_cell.length_c   1.000
_cell.angle_alpha   90.00
_cell.angle_beta   90.00
_cell.angle_gamma   90.00
#
_symmetry.space_group_name_H-M   'P 1'
#
loop_
_entity.id
_entity.type
_entity.pdbx_description
1 polymer ?
#
loop_
_entity_poly.entity_id
_entity_poly.type
_entity_poly.pdbx_seq_one_letter_code
_entity_poly.pdbx_strand_id
1 'polypeptide(L)'
;MANTCIFCGTKLPRFGQEKLLCGNVFQSVCGQCRKALWDLSQEERGQRALDTGRAADPEQIEAFLRESREAAQREREAVLTDKVCLRCGKPMLRYGRKLIQLGSEGLFGPVTRDGIFSDWLEVDILRCEGCGKAEFFIPGPSEPPQPQKEEEQVTCPVCGARHSPLIGCPSCAVRLAQSGQRLRSSGEDTPQRETPRKPPWEK
;
A
#
# COMPACT_ATOMS: atom_id res chain seq x y z
N MET A 1 -43.72 -11.48 8.28
CA MET A 1 -43.59 -10.16 7.64
C MET A 1 -43.62 -10.36 6.13
N ALA A 2 -44.35 -9.55 5.37
CA ALA A 2 -44.38 -9.67 3.91
C ALA A 2 -43.07 -9.13 3.34
N ASN A 3 -42.40 -9.90 2.47
CA ASN A 3 -41.24 -9.37 1.75
C ASN A 3 -41.75 -8.35 0.73
N THR A 4 -41.42 -7.09 0.93
CA THR A 4 -41.69 -6.01 -0.02
C THR A 4 -40.41 -5.60 -0.71
N CYS A 5 -40.50 -5.18 -1.97
CA CYS A 5 -39.36 -4.58 -2.66
C CYS A 5 -38.95 -3.29 -1.95
N ILE A 6 -37.68 -3.16 -1.60
CA ILE A 6 -37.18 -1.97 -0.90
C ILE A 6 -37.31 -0.68 -1.72
N PHE A 7 -37.25 -0.77 -3.06
CA PHE A 7 -37.29 0.40 -3.93
C PHE A 7 -38.74 0.80 -4.27
N CYS A 8 -39.51 -0.09 -4.90
CA CYS A 8 -40.88 0.24 -5.36
C CYS A 8 -41.99 -0.05 -4.32
N GLY A 9 -41.73 -0.84 -3.28
CA GLY A 9 -42.70 -1.15 -2.22
C GLY A 9 -43.70 -2.24 -2.57
N THR A 10 -43.66 -2.75 -3.79
CA THR A 10 -44.52 -3.87 -4.21
C THR A 10 -44.26 -5.11 -3.36
N LYS A 11 -45.34 -5.79 -2.95
CA LYS A 11 -45.26 -7.09 -2.26
C LYS A 11 -44.61 -8.11 -3.19
N LEU A 12 -43.59 -8.80 -2.71
CA LEU A 12 -42.88 -9.82 -3.44
C LEU A 12 -43.55 -11.18 -3.24
N PRO A 13 -43.67 -11.98 -4.32
CA PRO A 13 -44.11 -13.36 -4.21
C PRO A 13 -43.11 -14.20 -3.40
N ARG A 14 -43.58 -15.29 -2.79
CA ARG A 14 -42.73 -16.26 -2.06
C ARG A 14 -41.63 -16.86 -2.95
N PHE A 15 -41.88 -16.95 -4.25
CA PHE A 15 -40.96 -17.44 -5.28
C PHE A 15 -40.69 -16.33 -6.29
N GLY A 16 -39.42 -16.10 -6.68
CA GLY A 16 -39.05 -15.01 -7.60
C GLY A 16 -38.62 -13.69 -6.94
N GLN A 17 -38.37 -13.70 -5.63
CA GLN A 17 -37.67 -12.61 -4.96
C GLN A 17 -36.20 -12.59 -5.39
N GLU A 18 -35.70 -11.40 -5.71
CA GLU A 18 -34.32 -11.22 -6.10
C GLU A 18 -33.57 -10.45 -5.00
N LYS A 19 -32.26 -10.67 -4.91
CA LYS A 19 -31.39 -9.96 -3.98
C LYS A 19 -30.49 -9.00 -4.74
N LEU A 20 -30.37 -7.78 -4.23
CA LEU A 20 -29.45 -6.77 -4.74
C LEU A 20 -28.57 -6.27 -3.60
N LEU A 21 -27.26 -6.29 -3.81
CA LEU A 21 -26.30 -5.78 -2.84
C LEU A 21 -26.32 -4.24 -2.84
N CYS A 22 -26.61 -3.63 -1.71
CA CYS A 22 -26.69 -2.18 -1.52
C CYS A 22 -25.87 -1.86 -0.27
N GLY A 23 -24.72 -1.18 -0.43
CA GLY A 23 -23.79 -0.88 0.67
C GLY A 23 -23.48 -2.07 1.59
N ASN A 24 -22.97 -3.18 1.02
CA ASN A 24 -22.69 -4.45 1.71
C ASN A 24 -23.89 -5.21 2.30
N VAL A 25 -25.12 -4.71 2.15
CA VAL A 25 -26.33 -5.39 2.63
C VAL A 25 -27.16 -5.92 1.46
N PHE A 26 -27.55 -7.19 1.50
CA PHE A 26 -28.47 -7.76 0.51
C PHE A 26 -29.90 -7.31 0.80
N GLN A 27 -30.48 -6.59 -0.17
CA GLN A 27 -31.85 -6.11 -0.10
C GLN A 27 -32.78 -6.93 -0.98
N SER A 28 -34.01 -7.14 -0.49
CA SER A 28 -35.07 -7.82 -1.24
C SER A 28 -35.67 -6.87 -2.28
N VAL A 29 -35.59 -7.25 -3.55
CA VAL A 29 -36.06 -6.44 -4.69
C VAL A 29 -36.91 -7.25 -5.65
N CYS A 30 -37.75 -6.56 -6.43
CA CYS A 30 -38.41 -7.17 -7.58
C CYS A 30 -37.44 -7.22 -8.78
N GLY A 31 -37.70 -8.11 -9.74
CA GLY A 31 -36.82 -8.27 -10.90
C GLY A 31 -36.70 -7.02 -11.79
N GLN A 32 -37.73 -6.17 -11.83
CA GLN A 32 -37.65 -4.88 -12.53
C GLN A 32 -36.66 -3.92 -11.86
N CYS A 33 -36.78 -3.74 -10.53
CA CYS A 33 -35.85 -2.90 -9.78
C CYS A 33 -34.43 -3.46 -9.80
N ARG A 34 -34.26 -4.79 -9.77
CA ARG A 34 -32.92 -5.38 -9.90
C ARG A 34 -32.30 -4.98 -11.24
N LYS A 35 -33.00 -5.20 -12.36
CA LYS A 35 -32.48 -4.87 -13.70
C LYS A 35 -32.16 -3.38 -13.83
N ALA A 36 -33.05 -2.51 -13.33
CA ALA A 36 -32.87 -1.06 -13.43
C ALA A 36 -31.70 -0.52 -12.59
N LEU A 37 -31.31 -1.20 -11.52
CA LEU A 37 -30.28 -0.74 -10.58
C LEU A 37 -29.01 -1.58 -10.61
N TRP A 38 -28.96 -2.64 -11.45
CA TRP A 38 -27.86 -3.60 -11.46
C TRP A 38 -26.51 -2.95 -11.79
N ASP A 39 -26.50 -2.05 -12.77
CA ASP A 39 -25.30 -1.39 -13.26
C ASP A 39 -24.83 -0.21 -12.39
N LEU A 40 -25.63 0.17 -11.37
CA LEU A 40 -25.25 1.22 -10.45
C LEU A 40 -24.20 0.74 -9.45
N SER A 41 -23.37 1.68 -9.00
CA SER A 41 -22.38 1.40 -7.97
C SER A 41 -23.06 0.95 -6.67
N GLN A 42 -22.32 0.25 -5.81
CA GLN A 42 -22.84 -0.13 -4.49
C GLN A 42 -23.19 1.07 -3.63
N GLU A 43 -22.47 2.18 -3.81
CA GLU A 43 -22.71 3.44 -3.10
C GLU A 43 -24.03 4.08 -3.53
N GLU A 44 -24.27 4.19 -4.83
CA GLU A 44 -25.53 4.73 -5.35
C GLU A 44 -26.72 3.88 -4.96
N ARG A 45 -26.58 2.55 -5.02
CA ARG A 45 -27.61 1.62 -4.55
C ARG A 45 -27.85 1.74 -3.05
N GLY A 46 -26.77 1.86 -2.27
CA GLY A 46 -26.83 2.07 -0.83
C GLY A 46 -27.59 3.34 -0.48
N GLN A 47 -27.23 4.47 -1.09
CA GLN A 47 -27.90 5.75 -0.87
C GLN A 47 -29.39 5.66 -1.23
N ARG A 48 -29.73 5.13 -2.40
CA ARG A 48 -31.14 4.96 -2.80
C ARG A 48 -31.90 4.01 -1.87
N ALA A 49 -31.23 2.99 -1.33
CA ALA A 49 -31.86 2.09 -0.36
C ALA A 49 -32.17 2.81 0.95
N LEU A 50 -31.26 3.66 1.45
CA LEU A 50 -31.51 4.51 2.61
C LEU A 50 -32.65 5.51 2.37
N ASP A 51 -32.65 6.18 1.21
CA ASP A 51 -33.66 7.17 0.82
C ASP A 51 -35.09 6.58 0.83
N THR A 52 -35.22 5.25 0.68
CA THR A 52 -36.53 4.58 0.71
C THR A 52 -37.11 4.38 2.11
N GLY A 53 -36.29 4.51 3.16
CA GLY A 53 -36.64 4.20 4.55
C GLY A 53 -36.98 2.73 4.83
N ARG A 54 -36.69 1.82 3.89
CA ARG A 54 -37.10 0.39 3.93
C ARG A 54 -35.93 -0.58 3.89
N ALA A 55 -34.69 -0.08 4.02
CA ALA A 55 -33.50 -0.92 4.02
C ALA A 55 -33.51 -1.91 5.20
N ALA A 56 -33.08 -3.15 4.96
CA ALA A 56 -33.06 -4.20 5.98
C ALA A 56 -32.08 -3.91 7.14
N ASP A 57 -30.97 -3.24 6.84
CA ASP A 57 -29.96 -2.80 7.82
C ASP A 57 -29.42 -1.43 7.35
N PRO A 58 -30.07 -0.32 7.72
CA PRO A 58 -29.64 1.01 7.30
C PRO A 58 -28.30 1.40 7.94
N GLU A 59 -28.03 0.99 9.18
CA GLU A 59 -26.79 1.33 9.89
C GLU A 59 -25.56 0.76 9.17
N GLN A 60 -25.63 -0.49 8.71
CA GLN A 60 -24.54 -1.10 7.94
C GLN A 60 -24.32 -0.41 6.59
N ILE A 61 -25.40 -0.01 5.90
CA ILE A 61 -25.29 0.75 4.65
C ILE A 61 -24.66 2.12 4.88
N GLU A 62 -25.08 2.83 5.92
CA GLU A 62 -24.49 4.12 6.31
C GLU A 62 -23.01 4.00 6.66
N ALA A 63 -22.63 2.95 7.39
CA ALA A 63 -21.24 2.66 7.71
C ALA A 63 -20.40 2.44 6.45
N PHE A 64 -20.90 1.65 5.49
CA PHE A 64 -20.24 1.46 4.19
C PHE A 64 -20.07 2.77 3.42
N LEU A 65 -21.13 3.59 3.35
CA LEU A 65 -21.08 4.87 2.62
C LEU A 65 -20.09 5.84 3.28
N ARG A 66 -20.02 5.84 4.63
CA ARG A 66 -19.03 6.64 5.37
C ARG A 66 -17.61 6.17 5.06
N GLU A 67 -17.35 4.87 5.14
CA GLU A 67 -16.04 4.29 4.84
C GLU A 67 -15.60 4.57 3.40
N SER A 68 -16.51 4.44 2.43
CA SER A 68 -16.24 4.79 1.02
C SER A 68 -15.87 6.28 0.88
N ARG A 69 -16.62 7.20 1.50
CA ARG A 69 -16.32 8.64 1.48
C ARG A 69 -14.95 8.94 2.10
N GLU A 70 -14.63 8.31 3.23
CA GLU A 70 -13.33 8.45 3.86
C GLU A 70 -12.20 7.90 2.99
N ALA A 71 -12.40 6.75 2.33
CA ALA A 71 -11.44 6.17 1.41
C ALA A 71 -11.18 7.10 0.21
N ALA A 72 -12.24 7.64 -0.40
CA ALA A 72 -12.14 8.59 -1.50
C ALA A 72 -11.44 9.90 -1.08
N GLN A 73 -11.69 10.38 0.15
CA GLN A 73 -10.98 11.53 0.71
C GLN A 73 -9.49 11.24 0.90
N ARG A 74 -9.14 10.10 1.50
CA ARG A 74 -7.74 9.68 1.68
C ARG A 74 -7.01 9.52 0.35
N GLU A 75 -7.66 8.91 -0.64
CA GLU A 75 -7.11 8.79 -2.00
C GLU A 75 -6.86 10.17 -2.62
N ARG A 76 -7.82 11.08 -2.50
CA ARG A 76 -7.67 12.46 -2.98
C ARG A 76 -6.55 13.20 -2.26
N GLU A 77 -6.45 13.08 -0.94
CA GLU A 77 -5.40 13.69 -0.13
C GLU A 77 -4.01 13.16 -0.51
N ALA A 78 -3.88 11.87 -0.82
CA ALA A 78 -2.61 11.26 -1.24
C ALA A 78 -2.07 11.79 -2.58
N VAL A 79 -2.95 12.31 -3.43
CA VAL A 79 -2.58 12.92 -4.72
C VAL A 79 -2.62 14.44 -4.71
N LEU A 80 -3.18 15.08 -3.68
CA LEU A 80 -3.22 16.53 -3.57
C LEU A 80 -1.80 17.10 -3.42
N THR A 81 -1.51 18.20 -4.12
CA THR A 81 -0.23 18.91 -4.00
C THR A 81 -0.38 20.27 -3.36
N ASP A 82 0.73 20.90 -2.98
CA ASP A 82 0.80 22.28 -2.50
C ASP A 82 0.58 23.31 -3.62
N LYS A 83 0.48 22.87 -4.88
CA LYS A 83 0.37 23.75 -6.04
C LYS A 83 -1.08 24.09 -6.38
N VAL A 84 -1.29 25.34 -6.77
CA VAL A 84 -2.57 25.87 -7.25
C VAL A 84 -2.48 26.20 -8.74
N CYS A 85 -3.55 25.94 -9.48
CA CYS A 85 -3.58 26.19 -10.90
C CYS A 85 -3.59 27.70 -11.18
N LEU A 86 -2.55 28.20 -11.86
CA LEU A 86 -2.46 29.62 -12.22
C LEU A 86 -3.58 30.11 -13.16
N ARG A 87 -4.34 29.20 -13.81
CA ARG A 87 -5.46 29.56 -14.70
C ARG A 87 -6.78 29.75 -13.95
N CYS A 88 -7.09 28.93 -12.94
CA CYS A 88 -8.41 28.93 -12.30
C CYS A 88 -8.39 28.87 -10.76
N GLY A 89 -7.20 28.89 -10.14
CA GLY A 89 -7.02 28.92 -8.68
C GLY A 89 -7.30 27.59 -7.96
N LYS A 90 -7.81 26.56 -8.64
CA LYS A 90 -8.11 25.26 -8.02
C LYS A 90 -6.84 24.43 -7.76
N PRO A 91 -6.86 23.51 -6.79
CA PRO A 91 -5.72 22.66 -6.48
C PRO A 91 -5.24 21.82 -7.68
N MET A 92 -3.95 21.49 -7.68
CA MET A 92 -3.37 20.54 -8.63
C MET A 92 -3.14 19.19 -7.96
N LEU A 93 -3.52 18.11 -8.65
CA LEU A 93 -3.27 16.74 -8.21
C LEU A 93 -2.06 16.16 -8.94
N ARG A 94 -1.30 15.33 -8.23
CA ARG A 94 -0.22 14.53 -8.79
C ARG A 94 -0.80 13.40 -9.63
N TYR A 95 -0.53 13.46 -10.93
CA TYR A 95 -0.88 12.42 -11.90
C TYR A 95 0.20 11.33 -12.00
N GLY A 96 1.39 11.61 -11.46
CA GLY A 96 2.52 10.69 -11.33
C GLY A 96 3.66 11.00 -12.29
N ARG A 97 4.69 10.14 -12.24
CA ARG A 97 5.87 10.23 -13.11
C ARG A 97 5.63 9.53 -14.43
N LYS A 98 6.03 10.17 -15.52
CA LYS A 98 5.97 9.63 -16.87
C LYS A 98 7.26 9.95 -17.62
N LEU A 99 7.61 9.07 -18.56
CA LEU A 99 8.65 9.31 -19.54
C LEU A 99 8.00 9.92 -20.78
N ILE A 100 8.46 11.10 -21.19
CA ILE A 100 8.05 11.76 -22.43
C ILE A 100 9.18 11.62 -23.43
N GLN A 101 8.88 11.13 -24.63
CA GLN A 101 9.86 11.05 -25.71
C GLN A 101 10.14 12.46 -26.23
N LEU A 102 11.38 12.93 -26.13
CA LEU A 102 11.79 14.16 -26.82
C LEU A 102 11.99 13.80 -28.29
N GLY A 103 11.28 14.51 -29.18
CA GLY A 103 11.45 14.32 -30.62
C GLY A 103 12.89 14.64 -31.05
N SER A 104 13.42 13.89 -32.01
CA SER A 104 14.68 14.23 -32.65
C SER A 104 14.43 15.36 -33.66
N GLU A 105 14.90 16.58 -33.39
CA GLU A 105 15.00 17.60 -34.43
C GLU A 105 16.15 17.24 -35.39
N GLY A 106 15.84 16.40 -36.37
CA GLY A 106 16.69 16.11 -37.53
C GLY A 106 16.09 16.68 -38.81
N LEU A 107 16.93 17.26 -39.67
CA LEU A 107 16.56 17.93 -40.93
C LEU A 107 15.87 17.01 -41.97
N PHE A 108 15.71 15.71 -41.70
CA PHE A 108 15.14 14.71 -42.61
C PHE A 108 14.13 13.73 -41.96
N GLY A 109 13.32 14.20 -41.01
CA GLY A 109 12.26 13.40 -40.39
C GLY A 109 12.79 12.19 -39.59
N PRO A 110 11.90 11.35 -39.02
CA PRO A 110 12.23 10.40 -37.95
C PRO A 110 13.03 9.17 -38.39
N VAL A 111 13.62 9.18 -39.59
CA VAL A 111 14.20 7.99 -40.23
C VAL A 111 15.60 8.27 -40.74
N THR A 112 16.52 8.73 -39.88
CA THR A 112 17.95 8.59 -40.17
C THR A 112 18.72 8.24 -38.90
N ARG A 113 19.03 6.94 -38.77
CA ARG A 113 20.27 6.36 -38.25
C ARG A 113 20.92 6.96 -36.99
N ASP A 114 20.11 7.40 -36.03
CA ASP A 114 20.39 7.40 -34.57
C ASP A 114 19.10 7.14 -33.76
N GLY A 115 18.09 6.53 -34.40
CA GLY A 115 16.74 6.28 -33.88
C GLY A 115 16.62 5.28 -32.71
N ILE A 116 17.68 5.12 -31.92
CA ILE A 116 17.72 4.32 -30.68
C ILE A 116 17.88 5.23 -29.44
N PHE A 117 18.27 6.50 -29.62
CA PHE A 117 18.49 7.47 -28.55
C PHE A 117 17.57 8.70 -28.71
N SER A 118 16.25 8.48 -28.81
CA SER A 118 15.36 9.57 -28.43
C SER A 118 15.56 9.80 -26.93
N ASP A 119 16.06 10.96 -26.55
CA ASP A 119 16.19 11.31 -25.15
C ASP A 119 14.80 11.28 -24.51
N TRP A 120 14.62 10.40 -23.52
CA TRP A 120 13.39 10.33 -22.74
C TRP A 120 13.52 11.27 -21.56
N LEU A 121 12.57 12.19 -21.43
CA LEU A 121 12.49 13.08 -20.28
C LEU A 121 11.54 12.51 -19.23
N GLU A 122 12.08 12.15 -18.07
CA GLU A 122 11.25 11.85 -16.91
C GLU A 122 10.67 13.15 -16.35
N VAL A 123 9.35 13.19 -16.21
CA VAL A 123 8.63 14.33 -15.67
C VAL A 123 7.59 13.89 -14.63
N ASP A 124 7.49 14.66 -13.56
CA ASP A 124 6.37 14.66 -12.64
C ASP A 124 5.23 15.48 -13.25
N ILE A 125 4.06 14.86 -13.43
CA ILE A 125 2.89 15.51 -14.02
C ILE A 125 1.92 15.91 -12.92
N LEU A 126 1.58 17.21 -12.86
CA LEU A 126 0.48 17.72 -12.05
C LEU A 126 -0.69 18.12 -12.95
N ARG A 127 -1.93 17.79 -12.56
CA ARG A 127 -3.15 18.13 -13.30
C ARG A 127 -4.13 18.88 -12.42
N CYS A 128 -4.67 19.98 -12.93
CA CYS A 128 -5.72 20.75 -12.27
C CYS A 128 -7.08 20.02 -12.32
N GLU A 129 -7.73 19.83 -11.17
CA GLU A 129 -9.09 19.26 -11.08
C GLU A 129 -10.15 20.14 -11.73
N GLY A 130 -9.89 21.45 -11.84
CA GLY A 130 -10.86 22.43 -12.30
C GLY A 130 -10.97 22.55 -13.81
N CYS A 131 -9.85 22.88 -14.45
CA CYS A 131 -9.80 23.18 -15.88
C CYS A 131 -8.97 22.17 -16.69
N GLY A 132 -8.42 21.15 -16.04
CA GLY A 132 -7.61 20.12 -16.70
C GLY A 132 -6.22 20.55 -17.14
N LYS A 133 -5.79 21.80 -16.87
CA LYS A 133 -4.42 22.26 -17.14
C LYS A 133 -3.42 21.29 -16.51
N ALA A 134 -2.45 20.81 -17.29
CA ALA A 134 -1.34 20.00 -16.82
C ALA A 134 -0.06 20.84 -16.76
N GLU A 135 0.76 20.60 -15.76
CA GLU A 135 2.10 21.17 -15.59
C GLU A 135 3.11 20.03 -15.44
N PHE A 136 4.25 20.16 -16.11
CA PHE A 136 5.32 19.16 -16.14
C PHE A 136 6.51 19.69 -15.35
N PHE A 137 6.98 18.90 -14.40
CA PHE A 137 8.11 19.20 -13.56
C PHE A 137 9.22 18.22 -13.86
N ILE A 138 10.40 18.72 -14.20
CA ILE A 138 11.60 17.88 -14.26
C ILE A 138 12.00 17.63 -12.80
N PRO A 139 12.07 16.36 -12.35
CA PRO A 139 12.50 16.07 -10.99
C PRO A 139 13.92 16.62 -10.79
N GLY A 140 14.15 17.28 -9.65
CA GLY A 140 15.50 17.70 -9.29
C GLY A 140 16.45 16.49 -9.21
N PRO A 141 17.77 16.68 -9.32
CA PRO A 141 18.70 15.59 -9.06
C PRO A 141 18.39 15.04 -7.66
N SER A 142 18.03 13.76 -7.58
CA SER A 142 17.89 13.08 -6.30
C SER A 142 19.13 13.38 -5.48
N GLU A 143 18.97 13.90 -4.25
CA GLU A 143 20.09 14.00 -3.33
C GLU A 143 20.82 12.65 -3.35
N PRO A 144 22.14 12.64 -3.60
CA PRO A 144 22.88 11.39 -3.62
C PRO A 144 22.55 10.66 -2.32
N PRO A 145 22.31 9.34 -2.35
CA PRO A 145 22.04 8.58 -1.14
C PRO A 145 23.10 8.98 -0.13
N GLN A 146 22.66 9.49 1.04
CA GLN A 146 23.58 9.89 2.09
C GLN A 146 24.57 8.74 2.25
N PRO A 147 25.89 8.99 2.18
CA PRO A 147 26.86 7.92 2.30
C PRO A 147 26.51 7.16 3.56
N GLN A 148 26.20 5.87 3.40
CA GLN A 148 25.98 4.96 4.52
C GLN A 148 27.15 5.22 5.46
N LYS A 149 26.88 5.69 6.68
CA LYS A 149 27.92 5.94 7.69
C LYS A 149 28.82 4.71 7.68
N GLU A 150 30.05 4.86 7.19
CA GLU A 150 31.02 3.78 7.18
C GLU A 150 31.09 3.26 8.61
N GLU A 151 30.65 2.02 8.83
CA GLU A 151 30.69 1.43 10.17
C GLU A 151 32.15 1.42 10.61
N GLU A 152 32.45 2.12 11.70
CA GLU A 152 33.79 2.26 12.24
C GLU A 152 34.36 0.87 12.57
N GLN A 153 35.29 0.37 11.76
CA GLN A 153 35.87 -0.95 11.95
C GLN A 153 36.98 -0.90 13.01
N VAL A 154 36.90 -1.78 14.00
CA VAL A 154 37.93 -1.95 15.02
C VAL A 154 38.89 -3.07 14.64
N THR A 155 40.14 -3.00 15.13
CA THR A 155 41.15 -4.04 14.90
C THR A 155 41.17 -5.01 16.08
N CYS A 156 40.98 -6.30 15.83
CA CYS A 156 41.00 -7.31 16.88
C CYS A 156 42.38 -7.38 17.56
N PRO A 157 42.47 -7.28 18.89
CA PRO A 157 43.76 -7.31 19.59
C PRO A 157 44.43 -8.70 19.59
N VAL A 158 43.67 -9.76 19.29
CA VAL A 158 44.17 -11.15 19.33
C VAL A 158 44.77 -11.58 18.00
N CYS A 159 44.13 -11.23 16.87
CA CYS A 159 44.57 -11.67 15.54
C CYS A 159 44.85 -10.55 14.54
N GLY A 160 44.59 -9.29 14.89
CA GLY A 160 44.81 -8.14 14.02
C GLY A 160 43.77 -7.95 12.90
N ALA A 161 42.74 -8.81 12.82
CA ALA A 161 41.69 -8.67 11.80
C ALA A 161 40.77 -7.48 12.10
N ARG A 162 40.40 -6.70 11.08
CA ARG A 162 39.41 -5.62 11.18
C ARG A 162 38.00 -6.18 11.13
N HIS A 163 37.11 -5.73 12.03
CA HIS A 163 35.71 -6.13 12.07
C HIS A 163 34.83 -5.05 12.72
N SER A 164 33.51 -5.18 12.58
CA SER A 164 32.55 -4.30 13.25
C SER A 164 32.63 -4.45 14.78
N PRO A 165 32.58 -3.36 15.57
CA PRO A 165 32.60 -3.40 17.04
C PRO A 165 31.35 -4.04 17.63
N LEU A 166 30.28 -4.17 16.83
CA LEU A 166 29.01 -4.77 17.26
C LEU A 166 29.08 -6.30 17.39
N ILE A 167 30.12 -6.93 16.85
CA ILE A 167 30.31 -8.38 16.89
C ILE A 167 31.70 -8.74 17.43
N GLY A 168 31.80 -9.88 18.12
CA GLY A 168 33.10 -10.47 18.46
C GLY A 168 33.90 -10.84 17.20
N CYS A 169 35.23 -10.91 17.31
CA CYS A 169 36.09 -11.12 16.15
C CYS A 169 35.75 -12.43 15.39
N PRO A 170 35.25 -12.35 14.14
CA PRO A 170 34.80 -13.52 13.41
C PRO A 170 35.98 -14.44 13.04
N SER A 171 37.16 -13.88 12.77
CA SER A 171 38.36 -14.66 12.44
C SER A 171 38.84 -15.51 13.63
N CYS A 172 38.79 -14.97 14.85
CA CYS A 172 39.09 -15.74 16.06
C CYS A 172 38.05 -16.83 16.32
N ALA A 173 36.76 -16.52 16.13
CA ALA A 173 35.67 -17.48 16.32
C ALA A 173 35.79 -18.69 15.37
N VAL A 174 36.09 -18.45 14.09
CA VAL A 174 36.30 -19.52 13.10
C VAL A 174 37.54 -20.36 13.45
N ARG A 175 38.65 -19.73 13.82
CA ARG A 175 39.88 -20.47 14.20
C ARG A 175 39.65 -21.34 15.42
N LEU A 176 38.91 -20.85 16.41
CA LEU A 176 38.55 -21.61 17.60
C LEU A 176 37.67 -22.82 17.22
N ALA A 177 36.65 -22.61 16.39
CA ALA A 177 35.77 -23.69 15.90
C ALA A 177 36.54 -24.78 15.13
N GLN A 178 37.49 -24.38 14.29
CA GLN A 178 38.32 -25.31 13.51
C GLN A 178 39.35 -26.07 14.35
N SER A 179 39.86 -25.46 15.43
CA SER A 179 40.84 -26.09 16.31
C SER A 179 40.26 -27.16 17.25
N GLY A 180 38.93 -27.29 17.32
CA GLY A 180 38.25 -28.27 18.19
C GLY A 180 38.45 -28.03 19.69
N GLN A 181 39.13 -26.94 20.09
CA GLN A 181 39.37 -26.61 21.49
C GLN A 181 38.20 -25.81 22.05
N ARG A 182 37.42 -26.42 22.96
CA ARG A 182 36.53 -25.66 23.84
C ARG A 182 37.37 -24.82 24.80
N LEU A 183 36.98 -23.57 25.01
CA LEU A 183 37.58 -22.69 26.01
C LEU A 183 37.51 -23.37 27.40
N ARG A 184 38.65 -23.69 28.00
CA ARG A 184 38.72 -24.00 29.43
C ARG A 184 38.57 -22.69 30.19
N SER A 185 37.40 -22.46 30.77
CA SER A 185 37.17 -21.43 31.78
C SER A 185 38.06 -21.71 33.00
N SER A 186 38.80 -20.71 33.46
CA SER A 186 39.63 -20.79 34.68
C SER A 186 38.96 -19.98 35.80
N GLY A 187 38.72 -20.64 36.96
CA GLY A 187 38.22 -20.08 38.23
C GLY A 187 36.69 -20.03 38.34
N GLU A 188 35.99 -20.47 39.40
CA GLU A 188 36.33 -20.64 40.84
C GLU A 188 35.50 -21.77 41.50
N ASP A 189 36.00 -22.24 42.66
CA ASP A 189 35.52 -23.31 43.55
C ASP A 189 34.10 -23.13 44.12
N THR A 190 33.30 -24.21 44.19
CA THR A 190 32.60 -24.72 45.41
C THR A 190 31.73 -25.98 45.11
N PRO A 191 31.40 -26.82 46.13
CA PRO A 191 31.18 -28.25 45.94
C PRO A 191 29.71 -28.72 45.80
N GLN A 192 29.57 -29.87 45.12
CA GLN A 192 28.52 -30.91 45.15
C GLN A 192 27.07 -30.55 45.52
N ARG A 193 26.13 -30.85 44.61
CA ARG A 193 24.81 -31.37 44.99
C ARG A 193 24.08 -32.16 43.88
N GLU A 194 23.86 -33.42 44.22
CA GLU A 194 22.65 -34.26 44.04
C GLU A 194 22.07 -34.52 42.64
N THR A 195 21.87 -35.81 42.40
CA THR A 195 21.25 -36.45 41.23
C THR A 195 19.82 -35.95 40.98
N PRO A 196 19.41 -35.66 39.73
CA PRO A 196 18.04 -35.30 39.44
C PRO A 196 17.14 -36.55 39.41
N ARG A 197 16.20 -36.62 40.36
CA ARG A 197 15.01 -37.48 40.26
C ARG A 197 14.14 -36.99 39.09
N LYS A 198 13.60 -37.94 38.30
CA LYS A 198 12.71 -37.66 37.16
C LYS A 198 11.48 -36.84 37.57
N PRO A 199 11.04 -35.88 36.75
CA PRO A 199 9.80 -35.12 36.99
C PRO A 199 8.53 -35.98 36.74
N PRO A 200 7.45 -35.76 37.53
CA PRO A 200 6.33 -36.69 37.70
C PRO A 200 5.19 -36.58 36.66
N TRP A 201 5.48 -36.28 35.39
CA TRP A 201 4.43 -36.26 34.35
C TRP A 201 4.82 -36.90 33.02
N GLU A 202 5.91 -37.65 32.96
CA GLU A 202 6.09 -38.66 31.91
C GLU A 202 5.31 -39.92 32.32
N LYS A 203 4.24 -40.21 31.57
CA LYS A 203 3.46 -41.45 31.68
C LYS A 203 4.27 -42.67 31.27
#